data_AF-A0A0W0CI79-F1
#
_entry.id   AF-A0A0W0CI79-F1
#
_cell.length_a   1.000
_cell.length_b   1.000
_cell.length_c   1.000
_cell.angle_alpha   90.00
_cell.angle_beta   90.00
_cell.angle_gamma   90.00
#
_symmetry.space_group_name_H-M   'P 1'
#
loop_
_entity.id
_entity.type
_entity.pdbx_description
1 polymer ?
#
loop_
_entity_poly.entity_id
_entity_poly.type
_entity_poly.pdbx_seq_one_letter_code
_entity_poly.pdbx_strand_id
1 'polypeptide(L)'
;MNLEDYNEKLKLLKKSVQDIKIRNRNLLKQEAEEKEKGLKPRVYSMHDDEDDSDEKRSSDEQSDMRTNLFQYTVQDFIDWEKRQQRKKKSKLESKSGMRLQHLAKNTYDKELQNLPRPEFKMKAKETQFRINKDSGKVNIKDNKELVQRLSQNLKETAKQRYDSNRKIANDKEHTSLSGSINAKNLQFNKSLDDDHEAEK
;
A
#
# COMPACT_ATOMS: atom_id res chain seq x y z
N MET A 1 -19.25 -21.63 3.97
CA MET A 1 -18.66 -21.34 5.29
C MET A 1 -19.49 -22.09 6.31
N ASN A 2 -18.86 -22.92 7.14
CA ASN A 2 -19.54 -23.95 7.93
C ASN A 2 -20.02 -23.39 9.28
N LEU A 3 -21.20 -23.83 9.72
CA LEU A 3 -21.80 -23.39 10.99
C LEU A 3 -20.96 -23.83 12.20
N GLU A 4 -20.32 -25.00 12.09
CA GLU A 4 -19.38 -25.54 13.08
C GLU A 4 -18.24 -24.57 13.38
N ASP A 5 -17.63 -23.95 12.35
CA ASP A 5 -16.52 -23.01 12.51
C ASP A 5 -16.91 -21.78 13.35
N TYR A 6 -18.15 -21.31 13.19
CA TYR A 6 -18.68 -20.19 13.98
C TYR A 6 -18.94 -20.59 15.43
N ASN A 7 -19.41 -21.81 15.66
CA ASN A 7 -19.68 -22.32 16.99
C ASN A 7 -18.38 -22.53 17.79
N GLU A 8 -17.31 -22.99 17.12
CA GLU A 8 -15.97 -23.08 17.71
C GLU A 8 -15.39 -21.71 18.05
N LYS A 9 -15.47 -20.73 17.14
CA LYS A 9 -15.04 -19.35 17.41
C LYS A 9 -15.81 -18.73 18.59
N LEU A 10 -17.11 -18.98 18.69
CA LEU A 10 -17.93 -18.50 19.81
C LEU A 10 -17.49 -19.12 21.14
N LYS A 11 -17.16 -20.42 21.16
CA LYS A 11 -16.65 -21.10 22.36
C LYS A 11 -15.29 -20.55 22.79
N LEU A 12 -14.38 -20.33 21.85
CA LEU A 12 -13.07 -19.72 22.12
C LEU A 12 -13.20 -18.30 22.65
N LEU A 13 -14.10 -17.51 22.06
CA LEU A 13 -14.36 -16.14 22.51
C LEU A 13 -14.93 -16.11 23.93
N LYS A 14 -15.87 -17.01 24.26
CA LYS A 14 -16.41 -17.14 25.62
C LYS A 14 -15.32 -17.49 26.64
N LYS A 15 -14.39 -18.37 26.30
CA LYS A 15 -13.23 -18.70 27.16
C LYS A 15 -12.33 -17.47 27.36
N SER A 16 -11.97 -16.78 26.28
CA SER A 16 -11.16 -15.56 26.34
C SER A 16 -11.79 -14.48 27.22
N VAL A 17 -13.11 -14.26 27.13
CA VAL A 17 -13.83 -13.30 27.97
C VAL A 17 -13.76 -13.69 29.46
N GLN A 18 -13.88 -14.98 29.78
CA GLN A 18 -13.74 -15.45 31.16
C GLN A 18 -12.30 -15.27 31.68
N ASP A 19 -11.30 -15.58 30.87
CA ASP A 19 -9.88 -15.41 31.23
C ASP A 19 -9.54 -13.94 31.51
N ILE A 20 -10.04 -13.02 30.67
CA ILE A 20 -9.88 -11.58 30.87
C ILE A 20 -10.57 -11.14 32.17
N LYS A 21 -11.79 -11.63 32.43
CA LYS A 21 -12.52 -11.31 33.66
C LYS A 21 -11.77 -11.78 34.92
N ILE A 22 -11.18 -12.98 34.88
CA ILE A 22 -10.36 -13.51 35.96
C ILE A 22 -9.09 -12.67 36.14
N ARG A 23 -8.38 -12.35 35.05
CA ARG A 23 -7.18 -11.51 35.06
C ARG A 23 -7.45 -10.14 35.67
N ASN A 24 -8.52 -9.48 35.23
CA ASN A 24 -8.92 -8.16 35.76
C ASN A 24 -9.28 -8.25 37.25
N ARG A 25 -9.97 -9.32 37.67
CA ARG A 25 -10.28 -9.53 39.09
C ARG A 25 -9.02 -9.72 39.93
N ASN A 26 -8.02 -10.42 39.42
CA ASN A 26 -6.75 -10.63 40.12
C ASN A 26 -5.94 -9.32 40.20
N LEU A 27 -5.91 -8.54 39.12
CA LEU A 27 -5.28 -7.22 39.12
C LEU A 27 -5.94 -6.26 40.12
N LEU A 28 -7.28 -6.24 40.18
CA LEU A 28 -8.00 -5.43 41.15
C LEU A 28 -7.74 -5.86 42.60
N LYS A 29 -7.61 -7.17 42.86
CA LYS A 29 -7.22 -7.67 44.19
C LYS A 29 -5.80 -7.26 44.55
N GLN A 30 -4.87 -7.39 43.61
CA GLN A 30 -3.49 -6.97 43.81
C GLN A 30 -3.40 -5.46 44.07
N GLU A 31 -4.14 -4.64 43.33
CA GLU A 31 -4.22 -3.20 43.55
C GLU A 31 -4.80 -2.85 44.92
N ALA A 32 -5.83 -3.58 45.38
CA ALA A 32 -6.40 -3.40 46.71
C ALA A 32 -5.39 -3.77 47.82
N GLU A 33 -4.67 -4.89 47.69
CA GLU A 33 -3.61 -5.28 48.62
C GLU A 33 -2.44 -4.28 48.65
N GLU A 34 -2.06 -3.72 47.50
CA GLU A 34 -1.01 -2.70 47.40
C GLU A 34 -1.44 -1.37 48.04
N LYS A 35 -2.73 -1.00 47.91
CA LYS A 35 -3.33 0.17 48.59
C LYS A 35 -3.39 -0.02 50.11
N GLU A 36 -3.78 -1.19 50.60
CA GLU A 36 -3.81 -1.49 52.04
C GLU A 36 -2.42 -1.46 52.67
N LYS A 37 -1.37 -1.82 51.92
CA LYS A 37 0.04 -1.74 52.35
C LYS A 37 0.59 -0.31 52.37
N GLY A 38 -0.21 0.71 52.04
CA GLY A 38 0.19 2.12 52.09
C GLY A 38 1.26 2.51 51.06
N LEU A 39 1.47 1.68 50.04
CA LEU A 39 2.42 1.96 48.96
C LEU A 39 1.81 2.98 48.00
N LYS A 40 2.64 3.92 47.50
CA LYS A 40 2.22 4.86 46.45
C LYS A 40 1.74 4.06 45.22
N PRO A 41 0.71 4.52 44.48
CA PRO A 41 0.19 3.80 43.32
C PRO A 41 1.33 3.50 42.33
N ARG A 42 1.47 2.23 41.94
CA ARG A 42 2.44 1.83 40.92
C ARG A 42 2.04 2.48 39.60
N VAL A 43 2.77 3.51 39.19
CA VAL A 43 2.60 4.15 37.89
C VAL A 43 2.99 3.13 36.83
N TYR A 44 2.04 2.72 35.99
CA TYR A 44 2.32 1.92 34.81
C TYR A 44 3.09 2.81 33.83
N SER A 45 4.43 2.79 33.92
CA SER A 45 5.24 3.24 32.80
C SER A 45 5.05 2.25 31.67
N MET A 46 4.45 2.71 30.57
CA MET A 46 4.58 2.03 29.28
C MET A 46 6.07 2.10 28.94
N HIS A 47 6.84 1.07 29.32
CA HIS A 47 8.12 0.84 28.69
C HIS A 47 7.77 0.36 27.29
N ASP A 48 7.88 1.27 26.34
CA ASP A 48 8.12 0.89 24.96
C ASP A 48 9.50 0.23 24.98
N ASP A 49 9.54 -1.07 24.74
CA ASP A 49 10.78 -1.76 24.38
C ASP A 49 11.17 -1.24 22.97
N GLU A 50 11.68 -0.02 22.91
CA GLU A 50 12.38 0.51 21.74
C GLU A 50 13.86 0.22 21.92
N ASP A 51 14.36 -0.67 21.06
CA ASP A 51 15.76 -0.93 20.78
C ASP A 51 16.59 0.36 20.81
N ASP A 52 17.74 0.27 21.49
CA ASP A 52 18.85 1.20 21.39
C ASP A 52 19.13 1.56 19.92
N SER A 53 18.64 2.71 19.48
CA SER A 53 19.16 3.41 18.32
C SER A 53 19.27 4.89 18.64
N ASP A 54 20.53 5.26 18.88
CA ASP A 54 21.04 6.57 19.23
C ASP A 54 20.83 7.55 18.07
N GLU A 55 19.62 8.13 17.95
CA GLU A 55 19.40 9.32 17.13
C GLU A 55 18.80 10.44 17.98
N LYS A 56 19.65 11.43 18.27
CA LYS A 56 19.27 12.73 18.84
C LYS A 56 18.15 13.38 18.02
N ARG A 57 16.90 13.11 18.38
CA ARG A 57 15.76 13.91 17.92
C ARG A 57 15.73 15.21 18.71
N SER A 58 15.70 16.33 17.98
CA SER A 58 15.67 17.67 18.55
C SER A 58 14.43 17.86 19.44
N SER A 59 14.61 18.61 20.54
CA SER A 59 13.60 18.82 21.59
C SER A 59 12.27 19.43 21.08
N ASP A 60 12.28 20.08 19.92
CA ASP A 60 11.11 20.75 19.37
C ASP A 60 10.11 19.76 18.73
N GLU A 61 10.58 18.70 18.05
CA GLU A 61 9.72 17.70 17.39
C GLU A 61 8.97 16.80 18.39
N GLN A 62 9.54 16.58 19.58
CA GLN A 62 8.85 15.81 20.62
C GLN A 62 7.68 16.58 21.25
N SER A 63 7.74 17.92 21.27
CA SER A 63 6.65 18.74 21.81
C SER A 63 5.45 18.77 20.86
N ASP A 64 5.71 18.90 19.55
CA ASP A 64 4.70 18.88 18.50
C ASP A 64 4.06 17.49 18.33
N MET A 65 4.81 16.40 18.50
CA MET A 65 4.21 15.07 18.54
C MET A 65 3.28 14.89 19.73
N ARG A 66 3.65 15.38 20.93
CA ARG A 66 2.84 15.22 22.15
C ARG A 66 1.55 16.05 22.12
N THR A 67 1.58 17.25 21.54
CA THR A 67 0.38 18.09 21.39
C THR A 67 -0.54 17.62 20.26
N ASN A 68 0.02 17.00 19.22
CA ASN A 68 -0.76 16.39 18.12
C ASN A 68 -1.27 14.98 18.44
N LEU A 69 -0.70 14.29 19.43
CA LEU A 69 -1.12 12.93 19.81
C LEU A 69 -2.60 12.86 20.27
N PHE A 70 -3.13 13.98 20.79
CA PHE A 70 -4.51 14.07 21.26
C PHE A 70 -5.49 14.70 20.25
N GLN A 71 -5.03 15.05 19.04
CA GLN A 71 -5.84 15.73 18.03
C GLN A 71 -6.21 14.84 16.84
N TYR A 72 -6.03 13.52 16.94
CA TYR A 72 -6.49 12.62 15.87
C TYR A 72 -8.02 12.66 15.78
N THR A 73 -8.51 13.27 14.70
CA THR A 73 -9.93 13.21 14.37
C THR A 73 -10.26 11.85 13.74
N VAL A 74 -11.55 11.49 13.75
CA VAL A 74 -12.03 10.28 13.05
C VAL A 74 -11.65 10.32 11.56
N GLN A 75 -11.56 11.52 10.98
CA GLN A 75 -11.15 11.71 9.60
C GLN A 75 -9.67 11.39 9.37
N ASP A 76 -8.80 11.75 10.31
CA ASP A 76 -7.38 11.39 10.27
C ASP A 76 -7.17 9.88 10.38
N PHE A 77 -7.99 9.19 11.19
CA PHE A 77 -7.97 7.74 11.26
C PHE A 77 -8.40 7.11 9.93
N ILE A 78 -9.49 7.59 9.31
CA ILE A 78 -9.96 7.10 8.01
C ILE A 78 -8.89 7.30 6.93
N ASP A 79 -8.21 8.45 6.94
CA ASP A 79 -7.17 8.74 5.96
C ASP A 79 -5.89 7.96 6.23
N TRP A 80 -5.53 7.74 7.50
CA TRP A 80 -4.46 6.82 7.89
C TRP A 80 -4.79 5.39 7.45
N GLU A 81 -6.02 4.91 7.65
CA GLU A 81 -6.45 3.57 7.23
C GLU A 81 -6.36 3.43 5.70
N LYS A 82 -6.83 4.42 4.92
CA LYS A 82 -6.65 4.44 3.46
C LYS A 82 -5.17 4.39 3.06
N ARG A 83 -4.29 5.12 3.76
CA ARG A 83 -2.84 5.08 3.54
C ARG A 83 -2.27 3.68 3.84
N GLN A 84 -2.71 3.03 4.91
CA GLN A 84 -2.29 1.66 5.25
C GLN A 84 -2.78 0.63 4.22
N GLN A 85 -4.02 0.77 3.74
CA GLN A 85 -4.56 -0.11 2.70
C GLN A 85 -3.81 0.08 1.36
N ARG A 86 -3.40 1.30 1.02
CA ARG A 86 -2.51 1.57 -0.13
C ARG A 86 -1.14 0.92 0.04
N LYS A 87 -0.53 1.04 1.22
CA LYS A 87 0.77 0.41 1.55
C LYS A 87 0.70 -1.13 1.49
N LYS A 88 -0.42 -1.74 1.91
CA LYS A 88 -0.63 -3.20 1.78
C LYS A 88 -0.74 -3.65 0.33
N LYS A 89 -1.40 -2.85 -0.52
CA LYS A 89 -1.46 -3.11 -1.98
C LYS A 89 -0.10 -2.95 -2.64
N SER A 90 0.65 -1.89 -2.32
CA SER A 90 1.99 -1.68 -2.89
C SER A 90 3.00 -2.74 -2.43
N LYS A 91 2.92 -3.23 -1.19
CA LYS A 91 3.76 -4.36 -0.72
C LYS A 91 3.47 -5.67 -1.46
N LEU A 92 2.27 -5.86 -2.01
CA LEU A 92 1.96 -6.99 -2.88
C LEU A 92 2.52 -6.76 -4.30
N GLU A 93 2.55 -5.51 -4.76
CA GLU A 93 3.05 -5.09 -6.07
C GLU A 93 4.58 -5.10 -6.18
N SER A 94 5.31 -4.88 -5.08
CA SER A 94 6.77 -4.81 -5.05
C SER A 94 7.46 -6.13 -4.68
N LYS A 95 6.74 -7.24 -4.51
CA LYS A 95 7.40 -8.54 -4.33
C LYS A 95 8.03 -8.98 -5.63
N SER A 96 9.36 -9.12 -5.61
CA SER A 96 10.16 -9.73 -6.68
C SER A 96 9.49 -11.01 -7.17
N GLY A 97 9.25 -11.12 -8.48
CA GLY A 97 8.61 -12.28 -9.10
C GLY A 97 7.08 -12.22 -9.23
N MET A 98 6.46 -11.04 -9.32
CA MET A 98 5.02 -10.94 -9.55
C MET A 98 4.63 -11.61 -10.89
N ARG A 99 3.74 -12.62 -10.84
CA ARG A 99 3.27 -13.34 -12.04
C ARG A 99 2.67 -12.36 -13.04
N LEU A 100 2.99 -12.53 -14.32
CA LEU A 100 2.57 -11.63 -15.41
C LEU A 100 1.05 -11.38 -15.45
N GLN A 101 0.25 -12.38 -15.05
CA GLN A 101 -1.21 -12.26 -14.95
C GLN A 101 -1.66 -11.22 -13.90
N HIS A 102 -1.01 -11.19 -12.73
CA HIS A 102 -1.32 -10.21 -11.69
C HIS A 102 -0.87 -8.81 -12.12
N LEU A 103 0.28 -8.69 -12.80
CA LEU A 103 0.71 -7.43 -13.38
C LEU A 103 -0.30 -6.91 -14.41
N ALA A 104 -0.76 -7.76 -15.33
CA ALA A 104 -1.77 -7.39 -16.31
C ALA A 104 -3.06 -6.89 -15.64
N LYS A 105 -3.55 -7.63 -14.64
CA LYS A 105 -4.75 -7.23 -13.88
C LYS A 105 -4.54 -5.88 -13.17
N ASN A 106 -3.42 -5.70 -12.49
CA ASN A 106 -3.14 -4.46 -11.76
C ASN A 106 -3.01 -3.26 -12.71
N THR A 107 -2.35 -3.45 -13.87
CA THR A 107 -2.28 -2.40 -14.90
C THR A 107 -3.67 -2.05 -15.42
N TYR A 108 -4.53 -3.05 -15.66
CA TYR A 108 -5.91 -2.83 -16.07
C TYR A 108 -6.73 -2.06 -15.01
N ASP A 109 -6.68 -2.49 -13.75
CA ASP A 109 -7.38 -1.84 -12.64
C ASP A 109 -6.91 -0.40 -12.43
N LYS A 110 -5.62 -0.11 -12.66
CA LYS A 110 -5.05 1.24 -12.63
C LYS A 110 -5.60 2.10 -13.75
N GLU A 111 -5.60 1.60 -14.99
CA GLU A 111 -6.15 2.36 -16.12
C GLU A 111 -7.65 2.60 -15.98
N LEU A 112 -8.41 1.65 -15.39
CA LEU A 112 -9.83 1.87 -15.07
C LEU A 112 -10.07 3.03 -14.10
N GLN A 113 -9.17 3.23 -13.13
CA GLN A 113 -9.27 4.37 -12.21
C GLN A 113 -8.94 5.70 -12.87
N ASN A 114 -8.05 5.67 -13.88
CA ASN A 114 -7.67 6.86 -14.65
C ASN A 114 -8.73 7.26 -15.67
N LEU A 115 -9.64 6.36 -16.04
CA LEU A 115 -10.74 6.70 -16.93
C LEU A 115 -11.61 7.79 -16.28
N PRO A 116 -11.91 8.89 -17.01
CA PRO A 116 -12.75 9.94 -16.47
C PRO A 116 -14.10 9.32 -16.10
N ARG A 117 -14.48 9.41 -14.82
CA ARG A 117 -15.83 9.05 -14.41
C ARG A 117 -16.77 9.99 -15.16
N PRO A 118 -17.72 9.49 -15.96
CA PRO A 118 -18.59 10.35 -16.71
C PRO A 118 -19.37 11.20 -15.71
N GLU A 119 -19.04 12.49 -15.63
CA GLU A 119 -19.87 13.45 -14.94
C GLU A 119 -21.23 13.42 -15.64
N PHE A 120 -22.21 12.86 -14.94
CA PHE A 120 -23.64 12.87 -15.25
C PHE A 120 -24.06 12.82 -16.74
N LYS A 121 -24.66 11.67 -17.11
CA LYS A 121 -25.62 11.50 -18.23
C LYS A 121 -25.05 11.42 -19.64
N MET A 122 -23.94 10.71 -19.86
CA MET A 122 -23.80 10.02 -21.15
C MET A 122 -24.82 8.88 -21.16
N LYS A 123 -26.01 9.09 -21.76
CA LYS A 123 -26.91 7.98 -22.08
C LYS A 123 -26.08 7.00 -22.91
N ALA A 124 -25.84 5.81 -22.38
CA ALA A 124 -25.13 4.75 -23.10
C ALA A 124 -25.87 4.54 -24.42
N LYS A 125 -25.30 5.04 -25.53
CA LYS A 125 -25.81 4.73 -26.85
C LYS A 125 -25.42 3.28 -27.09
N GLU A 126 -26.41 2.43 -27.33
CA GLU A 126 -26.15 1.05 -27.71
C GLU A 126 -25.21 1.03 -28.91
N THR A 127 -24.08 0.35 -28.74
CA THR A 127 -23.08 0.21 -29.79
C THR A 127 -23.68 -0.60 -30.93
N GLN A 128 -23.93 0.05 -32.07
CA GLN A 128 -24.46 -0.64 -33.24
C GLN A 128 -23.33 -1.40 -33.93
N PHE A 129 -23.44 -2.73 -33.96
CA PHE A 129 -22.56 -3.59 -34.75
C PHE A 129 -23.31 -4.12 -35.99
N ARG A 130 -22.60 -4.21 -37.11
CA ARG A 130 -23.09 -4.86 -38.34
C ARG A 130 -22.11 -5.95 -38.73
N ILE A 131 -22.62 -7.14 -39.00
CA ILE A 131 -21.81 -8.27 -39.47
C ILE A 131 -21.97 -8.35 -40.99
N ASN A 132 -20.87 -8.22 -41.73
CA ASN A 132 -20.88 -8.44 -43.17
C ASN A 132 -20.89 -9.95 -43.44
N LYS A 133 -22.00 -10.48 -43.96
CA LYS A 133 -22.18 -11.92 -44.22
C LYS A 133 -21.14 -12.51 -45.18
N ASP A 134 -20.67 -11.70 -46.15
CA ASP A 134 -19.76 -12.18 -47.20
C ASP A 134 -18.28 -12.18 -46.78
N SER A 135 -17.91 -11.33 -45.82
CA SER A 135 -16.50 -11.16 -45.38
C SER A 135 -16.24 -11.66 -43.96
N GLY A 136 -17.29 -12.01 -43.21
CA GLY A 136 -17.21 -12.34 -41.78
C GLY A 136 -16.79 -11.17 -40.89
N LYS A 137 -16.56 -9.97 -41.43
CA LYS A 137 -16.06 -8.81 -40.68
C LYS A 137 -17.18 -8.15 -39.88
N VAL A 138 -16.87 -7.79 -38.64
CA VAL A 138 -17.75 -7.03 -37.75
C VAL A 138 -17.38 -5.55 -37.84
N ASN A 139 -18.31 -4.72 -38.28
CA ASN A 139 -18.17 -3.27 -38.32
C ASN A 139 -18.87 -2.68 -37.10
N ILE A 140 -18.08 -2.07 -36.21
CA ILE A 140 -18.55 -1.41 -34.99
C ILE A 140 -18.47 0.11 -35.21
N LYS A 141 -19.60 0.81 -35.03
CA LYS A 141 -19.63 2.28 -35.10
C LYS A 141 -19.54 2.86 -33.70
N ASP A 142 -18.36 3.36 -33.36
CA ASP A 142 -18.09 4.03 -32.08
C ASP A 142 -18.00 5.55 -32.20
N ASN A 143 -18.02 6.22 -31.03
CA ASN A 143 -17.82 7.67 -30.95
C ASN A 143 -16.35 8.03 -31.27
N LYS A 144 -16.15 8.82 -32.34
CA LYS A 144 -14.83 9.29 -32.77
C LYS A 144 -14.09 10.08 -31.69
N GLU A 145 -14.79 10.84 -30.87
CA GLU A 145 -14.18 11.63 -29.79
C GLU A 145 -13.55 10.74 -28.72
N LEU A 146 -14.21 9.63 -28.37
CA LEU A 146 -13.68 8.67 -27.39
C LEU A 146 -12.46 7.94 -27.94
N VAL A 147 -12.48 7.57 -29.23
CA VAL A 147 -11.32 6.98 -29.91
C VAL A 147 -10.14 7.96 -29.95
N GLN A 148 -10.41 9.25 -30.19
CA GLN A 148 -9.37 10.27 -30.18
C GLN A 148 -8.78 10.46 -28.77
N ARG A 149 -9.61 10.54 -27.73
CA ARG A 149 -9.16 10.60 -26.32
C ARG A 149 -8.33 9.38 -25.95
N LEU A 150 -8.75 8.18 -26.35
CA LEU A 150 -7.98 6.96 -26.14
C LEU A 150 -6.59 7.07 -26.78
N SER A 151 -6.51 7.54 -28.02
CA SER A 151 -5.23 7.72 -28.71
C SER A 151 -4.32 8.76 -28.05
N GLN A 152 -4.90 9.83 -27.47
CA GLN A 152 -4.17 10.84 -26.73
C GLN A 152 -3.63 10.27 -25.42
N ASN A 153 -4.46 9.57 -24.63
CA ASN A 153 -4.03 8.92 -23.39
C ASN A 153 -2.90 7.91 -23.64
N LEU A 154 -2.95 7.14 -24.73
CA LEU A 154 -1.86 6.22 -25.10
C LEU A 154 -0.56 6.95 -25.43
N LYS A 155 -0.62 8.08 -26.13
CA LYS A 155 0.57 8.91 -26.41
C LYS A 155 1.15 9.52 -25.14
N GLU A 156 0.30 10.00 -24.25
CA GLU A 156 0.72 10.60 -22.97
C GLU A 156 1.38 9.56 -22.06
N THR A 157 0.76 8.39 -21.89
CA THR A 157 1.34 7.29 -21.11
C THR A 157 2.66 6.80 -21.70
N ALA A 158 2.77 6.70 -23.04
CA ALA A 158 4.03 6.37 -23.70
C ALA A 158 5.11 7.43 -23.43
N LYS A 159 4.77 8.72 -23.53
CA LYS A 159 5.68 9.83 -23.22
C LYS A 159 6.13 9.80 -21.77
N GLN A 160 5.21 9.60 -20.82
CA GLN A 160 5.53 9.50 -19.40
C GLN A 160 6.49 8.34 -19.10
N ARG A 161 6.27 7.16 -19.70
CA ARG A 161 7.19 6.02 -19.56
C ARG A 161 8.56 6.33 -20.12
N TYR A 162 8.63 6.99 -21.28
CA TYR A 162 9.89 7.42 -21.89
C TYR A 162 10.65 8.41 -20.99
N ASP A 163 9.97 9.46 -20.53
CA ASP A 163 10.60 10.48 -19.67
C ASP A 163 11.06 9.90 -18.33
N SER A 164 10.31 8.95 -17.77
CA SER A 164 10.68 8.25 -16.53
C SER A 164 11.94 7.39 -16.73
N ASN A 165 11.98 6.62 -17.82
CA ASN A 165 13.16 5.82 -18.17
C ASN A 165 14.38 6.69 -18.49
N ARG A 166 14.17 7.85 -19.12
CA ARG A 166 15.25 8.81 -19.41
C ARG A 166 15.83 9.41 -18.13
N LYS A 167 14.99 9.77 -17.16
CA LYS A 167 15.47 10.24 -15.84
C LYS A 167 16.31 9.17 -15.15
N ILE A 168 15.81 7.94 -15.09
CA ILE A 168 16.55 6.80 -14.52
C ILE A 168 17.89 6.59 -15.23
N ALA A 169 17.93 6.70 -16.56
CA ALA A 169 19.16 6.57 -17.32
C ALA A 169 20.18 7.68 -16.98
N ASN A 170 19.73 8.94 -16.85
CA ASN A 170 20.59 10.07 -16.50
C ASN A 170 21.08 9.99 -15.05
N ASP A 171 20.21 9.61 -14.10
CA ASP A 171 20.60 9.43 -12.69
C ASP A 171 21.64 8.31 -12.54
N LYS A 172 21.60 7.29 -13.42
CA LYS A 172 22.58 6.21 -13.48
C LYS A 172 23.96 6.65 -14.00
N GLU A 173 24.06 7.72 -14.77
CA GLU A 173 25.36 8.26 -15.21
C GLU A 173 26.10 8.95 -14.07
N HIS A 174 25.37 9.58 -13.13
CA HIS A 174 25.95 10.30 -11.99
C HIS A 174 26.42 9.40 -10.84
N THR A 175 25.90 8.17 -10.71
CA THR A 175 26.46 7.12 -9.82
C THR A 175 27.53 6.33 -10.57
N SER A 176 28.66 6.97 -10.84
CA SER A 176 29.80 6.35 -11.49
C SER A 176 30.61 5.57 -10.45
N LEU A 177 30.47 4.24 -10.41
CA LEU A 177 31.46 3.39 -9.75
C LEU A 177 32.79 3.52 -10.52
N SER A 178 33.84 3.93 -9.81
CA SER A 178 35.20 4.00 -10.32
C SER A 178 35.65 2.62 -10.82
N GLY A 179 35.60 2.37 -12.13
CA GLY A 179 36.03 1.10 -12.74
C GLY A 179 35.36 0.71 -14.06
N SER A 180 34.35 1.44 -14.53
CA SER A 180 33.69 1.11 -15.82
C SER A 180 34.44 1.68 -17.03
N ILE A 181 34.79 0.81 -17.99
CA ILE A 181 35.46 1.20 -19.25
C ILE A 181 34.48 1.82 -20.26
N ASN A 182 33.20 1.42 -20.22
CA ASN A 182 32.15 1.96 -21.09
C ASN A 182 30.77 1.87 -20.41
N ALA A 183 29.75 2.53 -20.99
CA ALA A 183 28.40 2.59 -20.41
C ALA A 183 27.72 1.22 -20.26
N LYS A 184 28.03 0.25 -21.14
CA LYS A 184 27.51 -1.12 -21.03
C LYS A 184 28.14 -1.89 -19.87
N ASN A 185 29.44 -1.69 -19.65
CA ASN A 185 30.18 -2.27 -18.53
C ASN A 185 29.69 -1.69 -17.20
N LEU A 186 29.39 -0.38 -17.14
CA LEU A 186 28.73 0.23 -15.98
C LEU A 186 27.38 -0.42 -15.66
N GLN A 187 26.54 -0.66 -16.68
CA GLN A 187 25.24 -1.33 -16.50
C GLN A 187 25.38 -2.78 -16.05
N PHE A 188 26.38 -3.49 -16.57
CA PHE A 188 26.66 -4.87 -16.18
C PHE A 188 27.13 -4.96 -14.72
N ASN A 189 28.08 -4.12 -14.30
CA ASN A 189 28.55 -4.11 -12.92
C ASN A 189 27.44 -3.77 -11.93
N LYS A 190 26.56 -2.82 -12.26
CA LYS A 190 25.38 -2.52 -11.44
C LYS A 190 24.43 -3.72 -11.33
N SER A 191 24.23 -4.48 -12.41
CA SER A 191 23.43 -5.69 -12.36
C SER A 191 24.05 -6.75 -11.43
N LEU A 192 25.37 -6.85 -11.38
CA LEU A 192 26.06 -7.75 -10.46
C LEU A 192 25.94 -7.29 -9.01
N ASP A 193 26.04 -5.99 -8.74
CA ASP A 193 25.83 -5.42 -7.40
C ASP A 193 24.43 -5.74 -6.89
N ASP A 194 23.40 -5.55 -7.73
CA ASP A 194 22.00 -5.87 -7.41
C ASP A 194 21.82 -7.38 -7.08
N ASP A 195 22.49 -8.27 -7.82
CA ASP A 195 22.45 -9.72 -7.57
C ASP A 195 23.16 -10.11 -6.26
N HIS A 196 24.30 -9.48 -5.94
CA HIS A 196 25.05 -9.74 -4.70
C HIS A 196 24.36 -9.19 -3.44
N GLU A 197 23.62 -8.07 -3.54
CA GLU A 197 22.79 -7.58 -2.44
C GLU A 197 21.54 -8.43 -2.22
N ALA A 198 21.00 -9.05 -3.27
CA ALA A 198 19.83 -9.93 -3.17
C ALA A 198 20.11 -11.30 -2.53
N GLU A 199 21.39 -11.73 -2.47
CA GLU A 199 21.82 -12.98 -1.82
C GLU A 199 22.13 -12.84 -0.31
N LYS A 200 22.11 -11.63 0.25
CA LYS A 200 22.28 -11.37 1.69
C LYS A 200 20.94 -11.27 2.42
#